data_AF-A0A4Z1JR70-F1
#
_entry.id   AF-A0A4Z1JR70-F1
#
_cell.length_a   1.000
_cell.length_b   1.000
_cell.length_c   1.000
_cell.angle_alpha   90.00
_cell.angle_beta   90.00
_cell.angle_gamma   90.00
#
_symmetry.space_group_name_H-M   'P 1'
#
loop_
_entity.id
_entity.type
_entity.pdbx_description
1 polymer ?
#
loop_
_entity_poly.entity_id
_entity_poly.type
_entity_poly.pdbx_seq_one_letter_code
_entity_poly.pdbx_strand_id
1 'polypeptide(L)'
;MERISQPSGPSPAQLTTFSRFSELPTELRLKIWHHCIPGPRDLHIKSRNHRGILGRFSFRGWFVDSASLIDGGDDTSAIPTILHVNSEAREVGLTRYELAFGSYRRAGTAYVDFERDNLNLTQAGSNCLFMLVGGRLEGINDVEKVRNLECRAQLHFWDSSDFCWEDVMQFTGLRKLSFRVDEDFIGEYEIPGLNLRLDDFARRHTEWILPDIRMCFEQPGVEKWVTLKP
;
A
#
# COMPACT_ATOMS: atom_id res chain seq x y z
N MET A 1 21.96 -62.13 -8.77
CA MET A 1 21.50 -60.75 -9.06
C MET A 1 20.40 -60.43 -8.06
N GLU A 2 20.77 -59.86 -6.92
CA GLU A 2 19.81 -59.42 -5.90
C GLU A 2 19.19 -58.08 -6.33
N ARG A 3 17.86 -58.03 -6.40
CA ARG A 3 17.11 -56.78 -6.59
C ARG A 3 17.08 -56.04 -5.25
N ILE A 4 17.78 -54.92 -5.19
CA ILE A 4 17.67 -53.95 -4.10
C ILE A 4 16.31 -53.27 -4.26
N SER A 5 15.38 -53.57 -3.35
CA SER A 5 14.09 -52.88 -3.25
C SER A 5 14.33 -51.45 -2.77
N GLN A 6 14.02 -50.46 -3.60
CA GLN A 6 13.98 -49.05 -3.17
C GLN A 6 12.86 -48.86 -2.13
N PRO A 7 13.09 -48.13 -1.03
CA PRO A 7 12.03 -47.76 -0.11
C PRO A 7 11.09 -46.77 -0.81
N SER A 8 9.79 -47.12 -0.83
CA SER A 8 8.72 -46.24 -1.26
C SER A 8 8.73 -44.97 -0.39
N GLY A 9 9.10 -43.84 -0.99
CA GLY A 9 9.05 -42.53 -0.32
C GLY A 9 7.61 -42.18 0.12
N PRO A 10 7.45 -41.31 1.13
CA PRO A 10 6.14 -40.92 1.63
C PRO A 10 5.31 -40.29 0.51
N SER A 11 4.05 -40.71 0.42
CA SER A 11 3.05 -40.19 -0.53
C SER A 11 2.90 -38.67 -0.35
N PRO A 12 2.67 -37.89 -1.43
CA PRO A 12 2.47 -36.43 -1.36
C PRO A 12 1.39 -35.98 -0.37
N ALA A 13 0.41 -36.85 -0.08
CA ALA A 13 -0.65 -36.58 0.89
C ALA A 13 -0.15 -36.50 2.35
N GLN A 14 1.00 -37.10 2.70
CA GLN A 14 1.55 -37.07 4.06
C GLN A 14 2.30 -35.76 4.38
N LEU A 15 2.73 -35.01 3.37
CA LEU A 15 3.53 -33.78 3.55
C LEU A 15 2.67 -32.52 3.77
N THR A 16 1.35 -32.63 3.76
CA THR A 16 0.43 -31.48 3.91
C THR A 16 0.11 -31.14 5.36
N THR A 17 0.48 -31.99 6.32
CA THR A 17 0.08 -31.85 7.72
C THR A 17 1.31 -31.81 8.63
N PHE A 18 1.56 -30.68 9.29
CA PHE A 18 2.63 -30.53 10.27
C PHE A 18 2.07 -30.62 11.69
N SER A 19 1.93 -31.85 12.20
CA SER A 19 1.25 -32.14 13.47
C SER A 19 2.03 -31.73 14.73
N ARG A 20 3.35 -31.55 14.63
CA ARG A 20 4.21 -31.25 15.79
C ARG A 20 4.12 -29.81 16.28
N PHE A 21 3.58 -28.88 15.47
CA PHE A 21 3.48 -27.48 15.88
C PHE A 21 2.60 -27.32 17.13
N SER A 22 1.47 -28.03 17.20
CA SER A 22 0.55 -27.96 18.34
C SER A 22 1.12 -28.55 19.63
N GLU A 23 2.19 -29.35 19.54
CA GLU A 23 2.86 -29.93 20.72
C GLU A 23 3.84 -28.94 21.38
N LEU A 24 4.15 -27.82 20.73
CA LEU A 24 5.01 -26.79 21.30
C LEU A 24 4.30 -26.03 22.44
N PRO A 25 5.03 -25.67 23.51
CA PRO A 25 4.56 -24.71 24.50
C PRO A 25 4.01 -23.43 23.83
N THR A 26 2.94 -22.89 24.41
CA THR A 26 2.24 -21.72 23.88
C THR A 26 3.18 -20.55 23.63
N GLU A 27 4.16 -20.31 24.51
CA GLU A 27 5.14 -19.24 24.38
C GLU A 27 5.98 -19.39 23.11
N LEU A 28 6.36 -20.62 22.74
CA LEU A 28 7.12 -20.89 21.52
C LEU A 28 6.23 -20.73 20.29
N ARG A 29 4.98 -21.21 20.33
CA ARG A 29 4.03 -21.04 19.22
C ARG A 29 3.77 -19.57 18.93
N LEU A 30 3.53 -18.76 19.97
CA LEU A 30 3.34 -17.32 19.85
C LEU A 30 4.60 -16.63 19.30
N LYS A 31 5.80 -16.98 19.77
CA LYS A 31 7.05 -16.45 19.20
C LYS A 31 7.18 -16.77 17.72
N ILE A 32 6.88 -18.01 17.32
CA ILE A 32 6.91 -18.41 15.91
C ILE A 32 5.90 -17.56 15.11
N TRP A 33 4.68 -17.37 15.59
CA TRP A 33 3.70 -16.53 14.90
C TRP A 33 4.13 -15.07 14.78
N HIS A 34 4.75 -14.48 15.80
CA HIS A 34 5.32 -13.14 15.69
C HIS A 34 6.40 -13.05 14.60
N HIS A 35 7.23 -14.09 14.46
CA HIS A 35 8.21 -14.18 13.37
C HIS A 35 7.59 -14.47 12.00
N CYS A 36 6.37 -15.02 11.94
CA CYS A 36 5.62 -15.24 10.71
C CYS A 36 4.83 -14.01 10.23
N ILE A 37 4.80 -12.91 11.00
CA ILE A 37 4.23 -11.64 10.53
C ILE A 37 5.05 -11.18 9.32
N PRO A 38 4.41 -10.90 8.17
CA PRO A 38 5.11 -10.40 7.00
C PRO A 38 5.93 -9.14 7.28
N GLY A 39 6.97 -8.94 6.47
CA GLY A 39 7.68 -7.67 6.40
C GLY A 39 6.77 -6.53 5.91
N PRO A 40 7.30 -5.29 5.82
CA PRO A 40 6.60 -4.18 5.19
C PRO A 40 6.20 -4.53 3.75
N ARG A 41 5.00 -4.11 3.34
CA ARG A 41 4.46 -4.40 2.00
C ARG A 41 4.09 -3.13 1.26
N ASP A 42 4.27 -3.14 -0.05
CA ASP A 42 3.61 -2.20 -0.95
C ASP A 42 2.21 -2.74 -1.27
N LEU A 43 1.18 -1.97 -0.95
CA LEU A 43 -0.22 -2.31 -1.23
C LEU A 43 -0.68 -1.55 -2.46
N HIS A 44 -0.80 -2.25 -3.60
CA HIS A 44 -1.27 -1.65 -4.84
C HIS A 44 -2.78 -1.47 -4.80
N ILE A 45 -3.23 -0.22 -4.79
CA ILE A 45 -4.63 0.13 -4.72
C ILE A 45 -5.17 0.49 -6.09
N LYS A 46 -6.38 0.01 -6.36
CA LYS A 46 -7.17 0.38 -7.55
C LYS A 46 -8.60 0.75 -7.16
N SER A 47 -9.14 1.71 -7.88
CA SER A 47 -10.58 1.96 -7.89
C SER A 47 -11.26 0.90 -8.75
N ARG A 48 -12.33 0.28 -8.24
CA ARG A 48 -13.15 -0.62 -9.07
C ARG A 48 -14.42 0.08 -9.52
N ASN A 49 -14.59 0.19 -10.83
CA ASN A 49 -15.80 0.70 -11.46
C ASN A 49 -16.63 -0.46 -12.02
N HIS A 50 -17.95 -0.42 -11.84
CA HIS A 50 -18.86 -1.36 -12.50
C HIS A 50 -19.61 -0.64 -13.63
N ARG A 51 -19.64 -1.25 -14.82
CA ARG A 51 -20.50 -0.79 -15.92
C ARG A 51 -21.88 -1.40 -15.71
N GLY A 52 -22.85 -0.58 -15.32
CA GLY A 52 -24.24 -1.02 -15.18
C GLY A 52 -24.91 -1.30 -16.53
N ILE A 53 -26.10 -1.90 -16.49
CA ILE A 53 -26.91 -2.27 -17.68
C ILE A 53 -27.26 -1.04 -18.55
N LEU A 54 -27.37 0.15 -17.95
CA LEU A 54 -27.60 1.42 -18.65
C LEU A 54 -26.30 2.15 -19.08
N GLY A 55 -25.13 1.50 -19.01
CA GLY A 55 -23.86 2.11 -19.39
C GLY A 55 -23.31 3.16 -18.40
N ARG A 56 -24.01 3.43 -17.28
CA ARG A 56 -23.47 4.28 -16.21
C ARG A 56 -22.38 3.54 -15.43
N PHE A 57 -21.26 4.21 -15.21
CA PHE A 57 -20.22 3.74 -14.30
C PHE A 57 -20.64 4.03 -12.87
N SER A 58 -20.64 3.01 -12.02
CA SER A 58 -20.81 3.17 -10.57
C SER A 58 -19.51 2.79 -9.87
N PHE A 59 -18.92 3.75 -9.16
CA PHE A 59 -17.77 3.53 -8.29
C PHE A 59 -18.14 2.55 -7.17
N ARG A 60 -17.33 1.50 -6.97
CA ARG A 60 -17.58 0.44 -5.96
C ARG A 60 -16.64 0.50 -4.75
N GLY A 61 -15.75 1.47 -4.70
CA GLY A 61 -14.75 1.60 -3.63
C GLY A 61 -13.33 1.34 -4.11
N TRP A 62 -12.45 1.45 -3.13
CA TRP A 62 -11.02 1.18 -3.24
C TRP A 62 -10.72 -0.26 -2.81
N PHE A 63 -9.79 -0.87 -3.51
CA PHE A 63 -9.41 -2.27 -3.30
C PHE A 63 -7.90 -2.39 -3.39
N VAL A 64 -7.34 -3.26 -2.55
CA VAL A 64 -5.98 -3.75 -2.76
C VAL A 64 -6.07 -4.80 -3.87
N ASP A 65 -5.44 -4.50 -5.00
CA ASP A 65 -5.38 -5.37 -6.16
C ASP A 65 -4.29 -6.43 -5.97
N SER A 66 -3.13 -6.00 -5.51
CA SER A 66 -1.99 -6.87 -5.19
C SER A 66 -1.20 -6.27 -4.03
N ALA A 67 -0.33 -7.08 -3.45
CA ALA A 67 0.67 -6.64 -2.50
C ALA A 67 2.02 -7.21 -2.90
N SER A 68 3.11 -6.51 -2.59
CA SER A 68 4.49 -7.02 -2.77
C SER A 68 5.32 -6.70 -1.55
N LEU A 69 6.36 -7.49 -1.27
CA LEU A 69 7.29 -7.20 -0.18
C LEU A 69 8.27 -6.12 -0.64
N ILE A 70 8.47 -5.08 0.19
CA ILE A 70 9.33 -3.94 -0.16
C ILE A 70 10.78 -4.38 -0.40
N ASP A 71 11.27 -5.41 0.30
CA ASP A 71 12.65 -5.91 0.19
C ASP A 71 12.89 -6.83 -1.05
N GLY A 72 12.13 -6.66 -2.13
CA GLY A 72 12.36 -7.35 -3.41
C GLY A 72 11.81 -8.77 -3.49
N GLY A 73 10.71 -9.06 -2.79
CA GLY A 73 10.03 -10.36 -2.85
C GLY A 73 8.97 -10.45 -3.95
N ASP A 74 8.59 -11.68 -4.30
CA ASP A 74 7.47 -11.96 -5.21
C ASP A 74 6.16 -11.31 -4.74
N ASP A 75 5.22 -11.15 -5.68
CA ASP A 75 3.83 -10.77 -5.39
C ASP A 75 3.29 -11.61 -4.23
N THR A 76 2.83 -10.94 -3.19
CA THR A 76 2.22 -11.54 -2.01
C THR A 76 0.71 -11.34 -2.02
N SER A 77 0.01 -12.14 -1.22
CA SER A 77 -1.42 -12.00 -1.06
C SER A 77 -1.76 -10.65 -0.42
N ALA A 78 -2.78 -9.98 -0.96
CA ALA A 78 -3.35 -8.76 -0.38
C ALA A 78 -3.74 -8.97 1.09
N ILE A 79 -4.25 -10.17 1.42
CA ILE A 79 -4.51 -10.55 2.80
C ILE A 79 -3.27 -11.27 3.37
N PRO A 80 -2.66 -10.76 4.47
CA PRO A 80 -1.52 -11.40 5.11
C PRO A 80 -1.77 -12.87 5.43
N THR A 81 -0.84 -13.74 5.04
CA THR A 81 -0.94 -15.20 5.27
C THR A 81 -1.23 -15.54 6.72
N ILE A 82 -0.65 -14.81 7.67
CA ILE A 82 -0.83 -15.00 9.11
C ILE A 82 -2.31 -14.95 9.55
N LEU A 83 -3.16 -14.20 8.83
CA LEU A 83 -4.60 -14.08 9.14
C LEU A 83 -5.44 -15.28 8.67
N HIS A 84 -4.84 -16.18 7.89
CA HIS A 84 -5.50 -17.32 7.26
C HIS A 84 -5.01 -18.70 7.74
N VAL A 85 -3.95 -18.78 8.54
CA VAL A 85 -3.37 -20.07 8.96
C VAL A 85 -4.29 -20.80 9.96
N ASN A 86 -4.54 -20.18 11.11
CA ASN A 86 -5.43 -20.69 12.17
C ASN A 86 -5.85 -19.54 13.10
N SER A 87 -6.65 -19.83 14.13
CA SER A 87 -7.15 -18.81 15.07
C SER A 87 -6.04 -18.11 15.87
N GLU A 88 -5.03 -18.86 16.34
CA GLU A 88 -3.92 -18.30 17.13
C GLU A 88 -3.04 -17.36 16.29
N ALA A 89 -2.68 -17.79 15.08
CA ALA A 89 -1.95 -16.97 14.12
C ALA A 89 -2.75 -15.71 13.79
N ARG A 90 -4.07 -15.85 13.57
CA ARG A 90 -4.96 -14.72 13.29
C ARG A 90 -5.00 -13.72 14.45
N GLU A 91 -5.08 -14.18 15.69
CA GLU A 91 -5.03 -13.31 16.87
C GLU A 91 -3.74 -12.50 16.92
N VAL A 92 -2.59 -13.15 16.70
CA VAL A 92 -1.29 -12.47 16.62
C VAL A 92 -1.26 -11.47 15.47
N GLY A 93 -1.73 -11.85 14.27
CA GLY A 93 -1.78 -10.96 13.11
C GLY A 93 -2.67 -9.73 13.32
N LEU A 94 -3.82 -9.90 13.98
CA LEU A 94 -4.76 -8.81 14.28
C LEU A 94 -4.26 -7.84 15.36
N THR A 95 -3.17 -8.14 16.07
CA THR A 95 -2.47 -7.14 16.90
C THR A 95 -1.82 -6.04 16.06
N ARG A 96 -1.65 -6.27 14.75
CA ARG A 96 -0.88 -5.41 13.86
C ARG A 96 -1.63 -4.97 12.62
N TYR A 97 -2.45 -5.84 12.05
CA TYR A 97 -3.24 -5.54 10.86
C TYR A 97 -4.67 -5.12 11.22
N GLU A 98 -5.09 -3.97 10.70
CA GLU A 98 -6.47 -3.48 10.80
C GLU A 98 -7.22 -3.68 9.49
N LEU A 99 -8.52 -3.98 9.57
CA LEU A 99 -9.38 -3.99 8.40
C LEU A 99 -9.71 -2.55 7.99
N ALA A 100 -9.27 -2.16 6.80
CA ALA A 100 -9.26 -0.77 6.31
C ALA A 100 -9.90 -0.62 4.92
N PHE A 101 -9.97 0.65 4.49
CA PHE A 101 -10.53 1.12 3.22
C PHE A 101 -12.03 0.83 3.10
N GLY A 102 -12.72 0.95 4.23
CA GLY A 102 -14.18 1.06 4.23
C GLY A 102 -14.61 2.41 3.65
N SER A 103 -15.85 2.47 3.21
CA SER A 103 -16.52 3.72 2.80
C SER A 103 -17.95 3.72 3.32
N TYR A 104 -18.66 4.84 3.13
CA TYR A 104 -20.06 4.97 3.56
C TYR A 104 -20.97 3.83 3.08
N ARG A 105 -20.69 3.25 1.90
CA ARG A 105 -21.54 2.20 1.30
C ARG A 105 -20.97 0.79 1.45
N ARG A 106 -19.82 0.62 2.09
CA ARG A 106 -19.07 -0.63 2.00
C ARG A 106 -18.12 -0.83 3.19
N ALA A 107 -18.11 -2.04 3.73
CA ALA A 107 -17.08 -2.45 4.67
C ALA A 107 -15.68 -2.45 4.03
N GLY A 108 -14.67 -2.21 4.87
CA GLY A 108 -13.27 -2.36 4.49
C GLY A 108 -12.97 -3.80 4.07
N THR A 109 -12.06 -3.96 3.11
CA THR A 109 -11.68 -5.29 2.59
C THR A 109 -10.19 -5.54 2.59
N ALA A 110 -9.39 -4.56 3.03
CA ALA A 110 -7.93 -4.68 3.07
C ALA A 110 -7.46 -4.81 4.51
N TYR A 111 -6.49 -5.68 4.76
CA TYR A 111 -5.79 -5.72 6.05
C TYR A 111 -4.47 -4.97 5.92
N VAL A 112 -4.34 -3.88 6.68
CA VAL A 112 -3.28 -2.90 6.55
C VAL A 112 -2.57 -2.73 7.88
N ASP A 113 -1.25 -2.79 7.85
CA ASP A 113 -0.38 -2.34 8.94
C ASP A 113 0.04 -0.90 8.64
N PHE A 114 -0.74 0.07 9.12
CA PHE A 114 -0.53 1.48 8.77
C PHE A 114 0.85 2.02 9.13
N GLU A 115 1.57 1.39 10.06
CA GLU A 115 2.90 1.84 10.47
C GLU A 115 4.01 1.38 9.52
N ARG A 116 3.83 0.27 8.79
CA ARG A 116 4.88 -0.32 7.94
C ARG A 116 4.48 -0.45 6.48
N ASP A 117 3.22 -0.72 6.19
CA ASP A 117 2.76 -0.86 4.81
C ASP A 117 2.81 0.50 4.09
N ASN A 118 3.09 0.45 2.79
CA ASN A 118 3.07 1.59 1.90
C ASN A 118 1.85 1.51 0.99
N LEU A 119 1.13 2.63 0.88
CA LEU A 119 -0.05 2.73 0.03
C LEU A 119 0.37 3.13 -1.38
N ASN A 120 0.27 2.21 -2.35
CA ASN A 120 0.71 2.47 -3.71
C ASN A 120 -0.47 2.71 -4.66
N LEU A 121 -0.64 3.97 -5.09
CA LEU A 121 -1.66 4.42 -6.02
C LEU A 121 -1.16 4.58 -7.46
N THR A 122 0.06 4.16 -7.77
CA THR A 122 0.66 4.38 -9.11
C THR A 122 -0.13 3.71 -10.23
N GLN A 123 -0.85 2.63 -9.92
CA GLN A 123 -1.72 1.92 -10.86
C GLN A 123 -3.20 2.34 -10.78
N ALA A 124 -3.56 3.26 -9.88
CA ALA A 124 -4.93 3.74 -9.71
C ALA A 124 -5.37 4.72 -10.80
N GLY A 125 -4.44 5.17 -11.65
CA GLY A 125 -4.68 6.18 -12.68
C GLY A 125 -4.55 7.61 -12.15
N SER A 126 -4.75 8.57 -13.06
CA SER A 126 -4.80 10.00 -12.78
C SER A 126 -5.82 10.33 -11.69
N ASN A 127 -5.57 11.31 -10.83
CA ASN A 127 -6.56 11.90 -9.89
C ASN A 127 -7.06 10.97 -8.79
N CYS A 128 -6.30 9.91 -8.53
CA CYS A 128 -6.64 8.96 -7.47
C CYS A 128 -6.57 9.59 -6.07
N LEU A 129 -5.68 10.55 -5.83
CA LEU A 129 -5.55 11.23 -4.53
C LEU A 129 -6.87 11.91 -4.14
N PHE A 130 -7.33 12.90 -4.89
CA PHE A 130 -8.60 13.60 -4.67
C PHE A 130 -9.78 12.63 -4.43
N MET A 131 -9.89 11.58 -5.26
CA MET A 131 -10.96 10.58 -5.09
C MET A 131 -10.80 9.74 -3.81
N LEU A 132 -9.56 9.45 -3.40
CA LEU A 132 -9.25 8.65 -2.21
C LEU A 132 -9.56 9.43 -0.93
N VAL A 133 -9.23 10.73 -0.88
CA VAL A 133 -9.52 11.60 0.27
C VAL A 133 -10.96 12.06 0.36
N GLY A 134 -11.66 12.08 -0.78
CA GLY A 134 -13.11 11.97 -0.77
C GLY A 134 -13.85 13.17 -1.34
N GLY A 135 -14.29 13.02 -2.58
CA GLY A 135 -15.70 13.31 -2.81
C GLY A 135 -16.55 12.46 -1.85
N ARG A 136 -17.53 13.06 -1.16
CA ARG A 136 -18.40 12.50 -0.07
C ARG A 136 -19.02 11.09 -0.27
N LEU A 137 -18.79 10.42 -1.40
CA LEU A 137 -19.31 9.11 -1.74
C LEU A 137 -18.24 8.08 -2.12
N GLU A 138 -16.98 8.49 -2.35
CA GLU A 138 -15.97 7.69 -3.06
C GLU A 138 -14.63 7.53 -2.30
N GLY A 139 -14.42 8.29 -1.23
CA GLY A 139 -13.21 8.20 -0.40
C GLY A 139 -13.14 6.98 0.53
N ILE A 140 -11.97 6.78 1.12
CA ILE A 140 -11.75 5.82 2.23
C ILE A 140 -11.99 6.50 3.57
N ASN A 141 -12.40 5.72 4.58
CA ASN A 141 -12.60 6.23 5.94
C ASN A 141 -11.30 6.34 6.77
N ASP A 142 -10.18 5.82 6.28
CA ASP A 142 -8.94 5.64 7.04
C ASP A 142 -7.81 6.57 6.57
N VAL A 143 -8.13 7.67 5.89
CA VAL A 143 -7.16 8.62 5.33
C VAL A 143 -6.14 9.07 6.37
N GLU A 144 -6.62 9.45 7.56
CA GLU A 144 -5.84 9.98 8.68
C GLU A 144 -4.85 8.95 9.26
N LYS A 145 -5.06 7.66 8.99
CA LYS A 145 -4.20 6.57 9.46
C LYS A 145 -3.04 6.30 8.50
N VAL A 146 -3.15 6.67 7.22
CA VAL A 146 -2.10 6.41 6.22
C VAL A 146 -0.81 7.14 6.62
N ARG A 147 0.30 6.38 6.72
CA ARG A 147 1.63 6.91 7.07
C ARG A 147 2.59 7.01 5.89
N ASN A 148 2.46 6.11 4.93
CA ASN A 148 3.34 6.02 3.77
C ASN A 148 2.48 5.95 2.51
N LEU A 149 2.68 6.89 1.60
CA LEU A 149 1.90 7.02 0.37
C LEU A 149 2.82 7.17 -0.83
N GLU A 150 2.52 6.41 -1.87
CA GLU A 150 3.16 6.52 -3.17
C GLU A 150 2.11 6.72 -4.25
N CYS A 151 2.27 7.73 -5.10
CA CYS A 151 1.33 8.03 -6.17
C CYS A 151 2.03 8.56 -7.41
N ARG A 152 1.33 8.56 -8.55
CA ARG A 152 1.84 9.14 -9.79
C ARG A 152 1.47 10.62 -9.87
N ALA A 153 2.45 11.47 -10.16
CA ALA A 153 2.19 12.88 -10.46
C ALA A 153 1.94 13.03 -11.98
N GLN A 154 0.91 13.77 -12.39
CA GLN A 154 0.62 14.05 -13.80
C GLN A 154 0.61 15.54 -14.12
N LEU A 155 1.13 15.88 -15.31
CA LEU A 155 1.50 17.24 -15.69
C LEU A 155 0.36 18.27 -15.71
N HIS A 156 -0.86 17.86 -16.05
CA HIS A 156 -1.96 18.82 -16.19
C HIS A 156 -2.43 19.42 -14.84
N PHE A 157 -1.91 18.92 -13.71
CA PHE A 157 -2.07 19.52 -12.38
C PHE A 157 -0.88 20.39 -11.94
N TRP A 158 0.17 20.48 -12.74
CA TRP A 158 1.39 21.21 -12.39
C TRP A 158 1.31 22.69 -12.76
N ASP A 159 0.52 23.03 -13.79
CA ASP A 159 0.27 24.41 -14.19
C ASP A 159 -0.84 25.08 -13.37
N SER A 160 -1.66 24.33 -12.63
CA SER A 160 -2.53 24.93 -11.63
C SER A 160 -1.70 25.37 -10.42
N SER A 161 -1.96 26.58 -9.93
CA SER A 161 -1.48 27.06 -8.63
C SER A 161 -1.77 26.10 -7.48
N ASP A 162 -2.70 25.18 -7.71
CA ASP A 162 -3.16 24.16 -6.78
C ASP A 162 -2.57 22.81 -7.24
N PHE A 163 -1.33 22.55 -6.84
CA PHE A 163 -0.85 21.17 -6.80
C PHE A 163 -1.71 20.39 -5.80
N CYS A 164 -1.65 19.05 -5.78
CA CYS A 164 -2.45 18.21 -4.88
C CYS A 164 -2.16 18.37 -3.37
N TRP A 165 -1.50 19.45 -2.93
CA TRP A 165 -1.17 19.71 -1.53
C TRP A 165 -2.40 19.75 -0.63
N GLU A 166 -3.52 20.31 -1.11
CA GLU A 166 -4.80 20.28 -0.38
C GLU A 166 -5.29 18.86 -0.13
N ASP A 167 -5.16 17.97 -1.12
CA ASP A 167 -5.50 16.56 -0.99
C ASP A 167 -4.53 15.84 -0.05
N VAL A 168 -3.22 16.13 -0.17
CA VAL A 168 -2.17 15.55 0.67
C VAL A 168 -2.35 15.97 2.13
N MET A 169 -2.79 17.20 2.40
CA MET A 169 -3.00 17.73 3.75
C MET A 169 -4.08 16.98 4.52
N GLN A 170 -5.04 16.36 3.83
CA GLN A 170 -6.06 15.51 4.47
C GLN A 170 -5.47 14.24 5.11
N PHE A 171 -4.28 13.79 4.69
CA PHE A 171 -3.57 12.68 5.30
C PHE A 171 -2.81 13.17 6.54
N THR A 172 -3.55 13.46 7.61
CA THR A 172 -3.03 14.15 8.81
C THR A 172 -1.92 13.42 9.57
N GLY A 173 -1.69 12.13 9.32
CA GLY A 173 -0.54 11.45 9.88
C GLY A 173 0.40 10.85 8.84
N LEU A 174 0.39 11.38 7.62
CA LEU A 174 1.36 11.05 6.59
C LEU A 174 2.78 11.40 7.09
N ARG A 175 3.70 10.44 6.97
CA ARG A 175 5.12 10.61 7.31
C ARG A 175 5.99 10.63 6.07
N LYS A 176 5.63 9.85 5.05
CA LYS A 176 6.37 9.72 3.81
C LYS A 176 5.42 9.83 2.62
N LEU A 177 5.78 10.69 1.68
CA LEU A 177 5.10 10.85 0.41
C LEU A 177 6.10 10.67 -0.74
N SER A 178 5.83 9.72 -1.62
CA SER A 178 6.61 9.45 -2.81
C SER A 178 5.78 9.77 -4.06
N PHE A 179 6.33 10.60 -4.95
CA PHE A 179 5.79 10.82 -6.28
C PHE A 179 6.61 10.05 -7.30
N ARG A 180 5.95 9.22 -8.13
CA ARG A 180 6.54 8.70 -9.36
C ARG A 180 6.19 9.64 -10.51
N VAL A 181 7.22 10.10 -11.20
CA VAL A 181 7.16 11.09 -12.25
C VAL A 181 7.66 10.45 -13.53
N ASP A 182 6.80 10.51 -14.54
CA ASP A 182 7.10 9.99 -15.87
C ASP A 182 7.92 11.06 -16.63
N GLU A 183 9.05 10.66 -17.22
CA GLU A 183 10.09 11.56 -17.75
C GLU A 183 9.61 12.47 -18.88
N ASP A 184 8.62 12.03 -19.66
CA ASP A 184 8.03 12.83 -20.75
C ASP A 184 7.40 14.14 -20.25
N PHE A 185 7.29 14.29 -18.93
CA PHE A 185 6.49 15.31 -18.29
C PHE A 185 7.36 16.31 -17.51
N ILE A 186 8.27 15.87 -16.62
CA ILE A 186 8.96 16.80 -15.69
C ILE A 186 10.45 16.46 -15.64
N GLY A 187 11.28 17.49 -15.82
CA GLY A 187 12.71 17.39 -15.61
C GLY A 187 13.14 17.90 -14.23
N GLU A 188 14.33 17.51 -13.80
CA GLU A 188 14.91 17.95 -12.53
C GLU A 188 15.02 19.48 -12.38
N TYR A 189 15.02 20.21 -13.50
CA TYR A 189 15.07 21.67 -13.52
C TYR A 189 13.82 22.33 -12.91
N GLU A 190 12.71 21.60 -12.75
CA GLU A 190 11.47 22.12 -12.15
C GLU A 190 11.43 21.97 -10.62
N ILE A 191 12.34 21.16 -10.04
CA ILE A 191 12.44 20.92 -8.58
C ILE A 191 12.54 22.23 -7.77
N PRO A 192 13.35 23.24 -8.16
CA PRO A 192 13.41 24.50 -7.41
C PRO A 192 12.05 25.21 -7.36
N GLY A 193 11.28 25.18 -8.47
CA GLY A 193 9.94 25.76 -8.52
C GLY A 193 8.95 25.05 -7.61
N LEU A 194 9.04 23.71 -7.53
CA LEU A 194 8.24 22.92 -6.60
C LEU A 194 8.56 23.20 -5.14
N ASN A 195 9.85 23.29 -4.79
CA ASN A 195 10.26 23.62 -3.43
C ASN A 195 9.69 24.99 -3.02
N LEU A 196 9.76 26.00 -3.89
CA LEU A 196 9.18 27.33 -3.62
C LEU A 196 7.66 27.27 -3.41
N ARG A 197 6.93 26.48 -4.19
CA ARG A 197 5.48 26.33 -4.05
C ARG A 197 5.11 25.53 -2.80
N LEU A 198 5.89 24.51 -2.47
CA LEU A 198 5.72 23.71 -1.26
C LEU A 198 5.94 24.58 -0.01
N ASP A 199 6.99 25.40 -0.02
CA ASP A 199 7.29 26.35 1.06
C ASP A 199 6.20 27.42 1.20
N ASP A 200 5.74 28.02 0.09
CA ASP A 200 4.61 28.96 0.12
C ASP A 200 3.35 28.31 0.70
N PHE A 201 3.02 27.10 0.26
CA PHE A 201 1.87 26.35 0.78
C PHE A 201 2.02 26.04 2.28
N ALA A 202 3.16 25.50 2.70
CA ALA A 202 3.44 25.20 4.11
C ALA A 202 3.39 26.46 5.00
N ARG A 203 3.82 27.62 4.48
CA ARG A 203 3.70 28.90 5.18
C ARG A 203 2.25 29.38 5.33
N ARG A 204 1.38 29.06 4.37
CA ARG A 204 -0.07 29.35 4.45
C ARG A 204 -0.83 28.39 5.37
N HIS A 205 -0.31 27.17 5.55
CA HIS A 205 -0.93 26.08 6.32
C HIS A 205 -0.04 25.64 7.49
N THR A 206 0.09 26.50 8.51
CA THR A 206 0.98 26.24 9.65
C THR A 206 0.59 25.03 10.52
N GLU A 207 -0.65 24.57 10.40
CA GLU A 207 -1.19 23.37 11.01
C GLU A 207 -0.75 22.07 10.31
N TRP A 208 -0.28 22.18 9.06
CA TRP A 208 0.09 21.02 8.26
C TRP A 208 1.45 20.48 8.69
N ILE A 209 1.47 19.21 9.10
CA ILE A 209 2.70 18.48 9.38
C ILE A 209 3.26 17.99 8.06
N LEU A 210 4.32 18.65 7.60
CA LEU A 210 4.97 18.33 6.33
C LEU A 210 5.62 16.92 6.38
N PRO A 211 5.24 15.98 5.50
CA PRO A 211 5.88 14.67 5.42
C PRO A 211 7.28 14.75 4.77
N ASP A 212 8.07 13.68 4.85
CA ASP A 212 9.23 13.48 3.98
C ASP A 212 8.75 13.24 2.55
N ILE A 213 8.92 14.26 1.69
CA ILE A 213 8.45 14.23 0.30
C ILE A 213 9.62 13.90 -0.62
N ARG A 214 9.43 12.88 -1.45
CA ARG A 214 10.41 12.44 -2.44
C ARG A 214 9.76 12.29 -3.80
N MET A 215 10.52 12.58 -4.84
CA MET A 215 10.14 12.42 -6.23
C MET A 215 11.10 11.48 -6.92
N CYS A 216 10.55 10.50 -7.61
CA CYS A 216 11.27 9.58 -8.45
C CYS A 216 11.07 9.98 -9.91
N PHE A 217 12.17 10.25 -10.59
CA PHE A 217 12.21 10.42 -12.03
C PHE A 217 12.55 9.07 -12.65
N GLU A 218 11.58 8.46 -13.33
CA GLU A 218 11.76 7.15 -13.96
C GLU A 218 12.42 7.31 -15.32
N GLN A 219 13.74 7.14 -15.38
CA GLN A 219 14.46 7.09 -16.65
C GLN A 219 14.65 5.66 -17.16
N PRO A 220 14.69 5.43 -18.48
CA PRO A 220 15.05 4.13 -19.04
C PRO A 220 16.41 3.65 -18.48
N GLY A 221 16.36 2.73 -17.51
CA GLY A 221 17.53 2.14 -16.87
C GLY A 221 18.12 2.90 -15.67
N VAL A 222 17.57 4.05 -15.27
CA VAL A 222 18.02 4.79 -14.07
C VAL A 222 16.82 5.34 -13.30
N GLU A 223 16.65 4.86 -12.06
CA GLU A 223 15.69 5.44 -11.12
C GLU A 223 16.41 6.49 -10.27
N LYS A 224 15.97 7.76 -10.32
CA LYS A 224 16.57 8.82 -9.52
C LYS A 224 15.58 9.44 -8.55
N TRP A 225 15.92 9.36 -7.27
CA TRP A 225 15.14 9.95 -6.18
C TRP A 225 15.69 11.31 -5.77
N VAL A 226 14.80 12.30 -5.69
CA VAL A 226 15.07 13.67 -5.22
C VAL A 226 14.15 13.97 -4.04
N THR A 227 14.71 14.47 -2.95
CA THR A 227 13.92 14.94 -1.80
C THR A 227 13.51 16.40 -2.02
N LEU A 228 12.23 16.70 -1.86
CA LEU A 228 11.75 18.08 -1.80
C LEU A 228 11.99 18.66 -0.42
N LYS A 229 12.36 19.94 -0.37
CA LYS A 229 12.56 20.67 0.87
C LYS A 229 11.79 21.99 0.78
N PRO A 230 10.98 22.33 1.80
CA PRO A 230 10.46 23.68 1.92
C PRO A 230 11.64 24.66 2.11
#